data_AF-A0A9D2PVH2-F1
#
_entry.id   AF-A0A9D2PVH2-F1
#
_cell.length_a   1.000
_cell.length_b   1.000
_cell.length_c   1.000
_cell.angle_alpha   90.00
_cell.angle_beta   90.00
_cell.angle_gamma   90.00
#
_symmetry.space_group_name_H-M   'P 1'
#
loop_
_entity.id
_entity.type
_entity.pdbx_description
1 polymer ?
#
loop_
_entity_poly.entity_id
_entity_poly.type
_entity_poly.pdbx_seq_one_letter_code
_entity_poly.pdbx_strand_id
1 'polypeptide(L)' 'MAAAQAANPGWNFSKAELDSENGTILYELKGTDVNGQKQNIHVNAMDGTIVQESADHE' A
#
# COMPACT_ATOMS: atom_id res chain seq x y z
N MET A 1 8.43 3.81 1.60
CA MET A 1 8.08 2.37 1.56
C MET A 1 8.28 1.64 2.90
N ALA A 2 8.68 2.29 4.00
CA ALA A 2 8.97 1.61 5.26
C ALA A 2 7.73 1.23 6.10
N ALA A 3 6.69 2.07 6.13
CA ALA A 3 5.53 1.84 7.01
C ALA A 3 4.72 0.59 6.62
N ALA A 4 4.41 0.40 5.34
CA ALA A 4 3.63 -0.75 4.87
C ALA A 4 4.35 -2.09 5.02
N GLN A 5 5.66 -2.13 4.78
CA GLN A 5 6.48 -3.35 4.98
C GLN A 5 6.71 -3.66 6.47
N ALA A 6 6.83 -2.62 7.31
CA ALA A 6 6.99 -2.80 8.75
C ALA A 6 5.67 -3.26 9.42
N ALA A 7 4.53 -2.75 8.95
CA ALA A 7 3.22 -3.19 9.40
C ALA A 7 2.91 -4.63 8.96
N ASN A 8 3.39 -5.02 7.77
CA ASN A 8 3.08 -6.29 7.15
C ASN A 8 4.35 -7.11 6.83
N PRO A 9 4.95 -7.77 7.86
CA PRO A 9 6.16 -8.55 7.67
C PRO A 9 5.90 -9.77 6.78
N GLY A 10 6.67 -9.86 5.69
CA GLY A 10 6.56 -10.95 4.71
C GLY A 10 5.76 -10.59 3.45
N TRP A 11 5.17 -9.39 3.38
CA TRP A 11 4.53 -8.90 2.16
C TRP A 11 5.57 -8.45 1.14
N ASN A 12 5.33 -8.76 -0.12
CA ASN A 12 6.19 -8.36 -1.22
C ASN A 12 5.50 -7.28 -2.07
N PHE A 13 5.91 -6.03 -1.88
CA PHE A 13 5.43 -4.91 -2.71
C PHE A 13 6.16 -4.89 -4.04
N SER A 14 5.41 -4.98 -5.14
CA SER A 14 5.96 -5.09 -6.49
C SER A 14 5.85 -3.79 -7.28
N LYS A 15 4.87 -2.94 -6.93
CA LYS A 15 4.62 -1.68 -7.62
C LYS A 15 4.15 -0.62 -6.64
N ALA A 16 4.58 0.62 -6.85
CA ALA A 16 4.08 1.79 -6.16
C ALA A 16 3.61 2.80 -7.21
N GLU A 17 2.34 3.20 -7.14
CA GLU A 17 1.75 4.23 -8.00
C GLU A 17 1.45 5.45 -7.14
N LEU A 18 1.66 6.64 -7.70
CA LEU A 18 1.38 7.89 -7.02
C LEU A 18 0.02 8.38 -7.52
N ASP A 19 -0.94 8.40 -6.61
CA ASP A 19 -2.28 8.89 -6.83
C ASP A 19 -2.46 10.24 -6.12
N SER A 20 -3.43 11.02 -6.55
CA SER A 20 -3.72 12.32 -5.94
C SER A 20 -5.23 12.49 -5.84
N GLU A 21 -5.76 12.31 -4.64
CA GLU A 21 -7.19 12.41 -4.37
C GLU A 21 -7.47 13.73 -3.63
N ASN A 22 -8.29 14.58 -4.23
CA ASN A 22 -8.79 15.81 -3.62
C ASN A 22 -7.70 16.76 -3.07
N GLY A 23 -6.55 16.84 -3.76
CA GLY A 23 -5.39 17.65 -3.35
C GLY A 23 -4.44 16.99 -2.36
N THR A 24 -4.74 15.77 -1.91
CA THR A 24 -3.87 14.94 -1.08
C THR A 24 -3.16 13.93 -1.97
N ILE A 25 -1.82 13.86 -1.88
CA ILE A 25 -1.05 12.85 -2.60
C ILE A 25 -1.06 11.56 -1.77
N LEU A 26 -1.41 10.45 -2.40
CA LEU A 26 -1.47 9.12 -1.83
C LEU A 26 -0.55 8.18 -2.63
N TYR A 27 0.25 7.39 -1.95
CA TYR A 27 1.00 6.29 -2.57
C TYR A 27 0.17 5.02 -2.52
N GLU A 28 -0.21 4.51 -3.67
CA GLU A 28 -0.79 3.18 -3.81
C GLU A 28 0.33 2.14 -3.96
N LEU A 29 0.52 1.34 -2.92
CA LEU A 29 1.45 0.23 -2.89
C LEU A 29 0.69 -1.05 -3.25
N LYS A 30 1.04 -1.64 -4.40
CA LYS A 30 0.55 -2.94 -4.84
C LYS A 30 1.57 -4.01 -4.50
N GLY A 31 1.15 -4.99 -3.72
CA GLY A 31 1.98 -6.09 -3.29
C GLY A 31 1.21 -7.39 -3.21
N THR A 32 1.89 -8.39 -2.67
CA THR A 32 1.32 -9.69 -2.35
C THR A 32 1.62 -10.02 -0.90
N ASP A 33 0.61 -10.50 -0.17
CA ASP A 33 0.75 -11.03 1.19
C ASP A 33 1.57 -12.35 1.19
N VAL A 34 1.95 -12.85 2.37
CA VAL A 34 2.65 -14.13 2.54
C VAL A 34 1.92 -15.31 1.89
N ASN A 35 0.61 -15.22 1.71
CA ASN A 35 -0.21 -16.24 1.03
C ASN A 35 -0.24 -16.08 -0.50
N GLY A 36 0.43 -15.07 -1.06
CA GLY A 36 0.39 -14.75 -2.48
C GLY A 36 -0.88 -14.01 -2.93
N GLN A 37 -1.70 -13.53 -1.99
CA GLN A 37 -2.88 -12.72 -2.27
C GLN A 37 -2.49 -11.28 -2.55
N LYS A 38 -3.02 -10.69 -3.63
CA LYS A 38 -2.73 -9.30 -3.98
C LYS A 38 -3.31 -8.36 -2.92
N GLN A 39 -2.50 -7.40 -2.50
CA GLN A 39 -2.84 -6.39 -1.52
C GLN A 39 -2.54 -5.01 -2.07
N ASN A 40 -3.48 -4.11 -1.88
CA ASN A 40 -3.34 -2.71 -2.24
C ASN A 40 -3.38 -1.89 -0.96
N ILE A 41 -2.32 -1.13 -0.71
CA ILE A 41 -2.22 -0.24 0.44
C ILE A 41 -2.11 1.19 -0.06
N HIS A 42 -3.01 2.06 0.39
CA HIS A 42 -2.87 3.50 0.20
C HIS A 42 -2.17 4.11 1.42
N VAL A 43 -1.10 4.85 1.15
CA VAL A 43 -0.28 5.53 2.15
C VAL A 43 -0.29 7.02 1.88
N ASN A 44 -0.60 7.84 2.88
CA ASN A 44 -0.51 9.28 2.78
C ASN A 44 0.93 9.70 2.45
N ALA A 45 1.13 10.39 1.33
CA ALA A 45 2.47 10.83 0.91
C ALA A 45 3.05 11.95 1.78
N MET A 46 2.22 12.64 2.56
CA MET A 46 2.64 13.75 3.41
C MET A 46 3.31 13.27 4.71
N ASP A 47 2.78 12.22 5.34
CA ASP A 47 3.24 11.71 6.65
C ASP A 47 3.69 10.24 6.60
N GLY A 48 3.29 9.48 5.58
CA GLY A 48 3.56 8.05 5.48
C GLY A 48 2.55 7.17 6.25
N THR A 49 1.44 7.75 6.71
CA THR A 49 0.36 7.02 7.39
C THR A 49 -0.41 6.14 6.41
N ILE A 50 -0.75 4.92 6.81
CA ILE A 50 -1.61 4.05 6.00
C ILE A 50 -3.05 4.55 6.13
N VAL A 51 -3.68 4.89 5.00
CA VAL A 51 -5.07 5.42 4.96
C VAL A 51 -6.07 4.35 4.53
N GLN A 52 -5.64 3.36 3.74
CA GLN A 52 -6.49 2.26 3.30
C GLN A 52 -5.66 1.01 3.04
N GLU A 53 -6.20 -0.15 3.41
CA GLU A 53 -5.65 -1.46 3.11
C GLU A 53 -6.78 -2.33 2.55
N SER A 54 -6.60 -2.81 1.32
CA SER A 54 -7.58 -3.59 0.58
C SER A 54 -6.94 -4.87 0.06
N ALA A 55 -7.52 -6.01 0.41
CA ALA A 55 -7.20 -7.28 -0.21
C ALA A 55 -7.99 -7.41 -1.52
N ASP A 56 -7.30 -7.58 -2.64
CA ASP A 56 -7.93 -7.95 -3.89
C ASP A 56 -8.28 -9.44 -3.80
N HIS A 57 -9.56 -9.73 -3.52
CA HIS A 57 -10.10 -11.08 -3.48
C HIS A 57 -10.89 -11.30 -4.76
N GLU A 58 -10.27 -11.96 -5.73
CA GLU A 58 -10.91 -12.40 -6.98
C GLU A 58 -11.75 -13.67 -6.76
#